data_AF-A0A955KSR4-F1
#
_entry.id   AF-A0A955KSR4-F1
#
_cell.length_a   1.000
_cell.length_b   1.000
_cell.length_c   1.000
_cell.angle_alpha   90.00
_cell.angle_beta   90.00
_cell.angle_gamma   90.00
#
_symmetry.space_group_name_H-M   'P 1'
#
loop_
_entity.id
_entity.type
_entity.pdbx_description
1 polymer ?
#
loop_
_entity_poly.entity_id
_entity_poly.type
_entity_poly.pdbx_seq_one_letter_code
_entity_poly.pdbx_strand_id
1 'polypeptide(L)'
;MVTSKGKIILLLTILLVVLIIISLFMVNLSPVSPQTGSESDLSNNINLSPTVVNISTQQSFDNGSIDQPALTFQKELETQTKSDIEYAQMYESMHDDFPWLDLLPLQTDTYFVYFDVNQEAFFGEIYVSENQEEIKNEITARLSELQIPYENYRFVWE
;
A
#
# COMPACT_ATOMS: atom_id res chain seq x y z
N MET A 1 49.72 15.60 12.50
CA MET A 1 50.25 15.42 11.13
C MET A 1 50.16 13.94 10.78
N VAL A 2 49.05 13.50 10.18
CA VAL A 2 48.85 12.08 9.82
C VAL A 2 49.73 11.78 8.61
N THR A 3 50.73 10.92 8.78
CA THR A 3 51.64 10.53 7.70
C THR A 3 50.86 9.86 6.57
N SER A 4 51.34 10.00 5.33
CA SER A 4 50.65 9.48 4.13
C SER A 4 50.20 8.02 4.27
N LYS A 5 50.99 7.19 4.98
CA LYS A 5 50.68 5.79 5.30
C LYS A 5 49.46 5.63 6.23
N GLY A 6 49.29 6.52 7.21
CA GLY A 6 48.13 6.51 8.11
C GLY A 6 46.82 6.87 7.41
N LYS A 7 46.88 7.73 6.39
CA LYS A 7 45.70 8.06 5.57
C LYS A 7 45.24 6.89 4.71
N ILE A 8 46.19 6.12 4.16
CA ILE A 8 45.88 4.92 3.36
C ILE A 8 45.23 3.83 4.22
N ILE A 9 45.74 3.62 5.44
CA ILE A 9 45.15 2.65 6.39
C ILE A 9 43.73 3.08 6.78
N LEU A 10 43.52 4.37 7.06
CA LEU A 10 42.21 4.92 7.39
C LEU A 10 41.20 4.72 6.24
N LEU A 11 41.62 4.99 5.00
CA LEU A 11 40.78 4.80 3.82
C LEU A 11 40.43 3.33 3.59
N LEU A 12 41.39 2.41 3.80
CA LEU A 12 41.14 0.97 3.72
C LEU A 12 40.16 0.48 4.78
N THR A 13 40.24 1.00 6.02
CA THR A 13 39.28 0.66 7.07
C THR A 13 37.88 1.17 6.78
N ILE A 14 37.74 2.40 6.26
CA ILE A 14 36.43 2.95 5.88
C ILE A 14 35.83 2.14 4.72
N LEU A 15 36.63 1.80 3.70
CA LEU A 15 36.20 0.97 2.57
C LEU A 15 35.69 -0.40 3.03
N LEU A 16 36.39 -1.04 3.98
CA LEU A 16 35.99 -2.35 4.53
C LEU A 16 34.64 -2.26 5.26
N VAL A 17 34.43 -1.22 6.07
CA VAL A 17 33.17 -1.01 6.81
C VAL A 17 32.01 -0.78 5.84
N VAL A 18 32.21 0.03 4.80
CA VAL A 18 31.20 0.27 3.76
C VAL A 18 30.82 -1.03 3.04
N LEU A 19 31.80 -1.88 2.69
CA LEU A 19 31.54 -3.18 2.05
C LEU A 19 30.73 -4.13 2.96
N ILE A 20 30.99 -4.14 4.26
CA ILE A 20 30.23 -4.95 5.22
C ILE A 20 28.78 -4.44 5.31
N ILE A 21 28.57 -3.13 5.35
CA ILE A 21 27.22 -2.54 5.37
C ILE A 21 26.44 -2.87 4.09
N ILE A 22 27.07 -2.74 2.91
CA ILE A 22 26.44 -3.11 1.62
C ILE A 22 26.10 -4.61 1.59
N SER A 23 26.99 -5.47 2.09
CA SER A 23 26.74 -6.90 2.18
C SER A 23 25.56 -7.24 3.08
N LEU A 24 25.34 -6.50 4.19
CA LEU A 24 24.18 -6.70 5.07
C LEU A 24 22.87 -6.26 4.40
N PHE A 25 22.89 -5.21 3.58
CA PHE A 25 21.71 -4.77 2.84
C PHE A 25 21.33 -5.71 1.69
N MET A 26 22.29 -6.38 1.06
CA MET A 26 22.03 -7.28 -0.08
C MET A 26 21.37 -8.62 0.31
N VAL A 27 21.42 -9.03 1.59
CA VAL A 27 20.85 -10.34 2.01
C VAL A 27 19.32 -10.31 2.15
N ASN A 28 18.68 -9.14 2.08
CA ASN A 28 17.22 -8.97 2.25
C ASN A 28 16.44 -8.76 0.94
N LEU A 29 17.09 -8.87 -0.22
CA LEU A 29 16.39 -8.87 -1.51
C LEU A 29 16.13 -10.31 -1.94
N SER A 30 15.00 -10.87 -1.53
CA SER A 30 14.48 -12.11 -2.12
C SER A 30 14.32 -11.93 -3.64
N PRO A 31 14.87 -12.83 -4.47
CA PRO A 31 14.70 -12.74 -5.92
C PRO A 31 13.26 -13.07 -6.31
N VAL A 32 12.53 -12.07 -6.83
CA VAL A 32 11.34 -12.33 -7.65
C VAL A 32 11.82 -13.09 -8.88
N SER A 33 11.42 -14.37 -8.98
CA SER A 33 11.65 -15.16 -10.17
C SER A 33 10.79 -14.61 -11.32
N PRO A 34 11.36 -14.31 -12.50
CA PRO A 34 10.57 -14.07 -13.68
C PRO A 34 9.98 -15.40 -14.15
N GLN A 35 8.66 -15.58 -13.99
CA GLN A 35 7.94 -16.62 -14.73
C GLN A 35 7.78 -16.17 -16.18
N THR A 36 8.76 -16.53 -17.00
CA THR A 36 8.58 -16.68 -18.44
C THR A 36 7.91 -18.04 -18.65
N GLY A 37 6.62 -18.03 -18.99
CA GLY A 37 5.82 -19.24 -19.21
C GLY A 37 4.89 -19.05 -20.40
N SER A 38 5.44 -19.36 -21.57
CA SER A 38 4.85 -19.69 -22.87
C SER A 38 3.34 -19.48 -23.10
N GLU A 39 3.05 -18.68 -24.13
CA GLU A 39 1.88 -18.83 -24.97
C GLU A 39 1.71 -20.31 -25.38
N SER A 40 0.58 -20.90 -24.99
CA SER A 40 0.00 -22.02 -25.73
C SER A 40 -1.45 -21.68 -26.01
N ASP A 41 -1.74 -21.50 -27.30
CA ASP A 41 -3.09 -21.55 -27.85
C ASP A 41 -3.90 -22.69 -27.24
N LEU A 42 -5.04 -22.36 -26.63
CA LEU A 42 -6.17 -23.28 -26.61
C LEU A 42 -7.47 -22.47 -26.69
N SER A 43 -7.91 -22.28 -27.93
CA SER A 43 -9.31 -22.08 -28.26
C SER A 43 -10.13 -23.17 -27.56
N ASN A 44 -10.93 -22.81 -26.56
CA ASN A 44 -12.01 -23.66 -26.10
C ASN A 44 -13.16 -22.80 -25.57
N ASN A 45 -14.16 -22.74 -26.43
CA ASN A 45 -15.54 -22.38 -26.20
C ASN A 45 -16.03 -22.89 -24.81
N ILE A 46 -16.13 -22.00 -23.82
CA ILE A 46 -16.69 -22.35 -22.51
C ILE A 46 -18.21 -22.40 -22.66
N ASN A 47 -18.69 -23.56 -23.08
CA ASN A 47 -20.08 -23.97 -22.91
C ASN A 47 -20.28 -24.27 -21.42
N LEU A 48 -21.00 -23.38 -20.72
CA LEU A 48 -21.42 -23.55 -19.32
C LEU A 48 -22.42 -24.71 -19.22
N SER A 49 -21.92 -25.94 -19.17
CA SER A 49 -22.68 -27.07 -18.63
C SER A 49 -22.32 -27.24 -17.15
N PRO A 50 -23.28 -27.10 -16.22
CA PRO A 50 -23.00 -27.26 -14.81
C PRO A 50 -22.60 -28.71 -14.54
N THR A 51 -21.38 -28.90 -14.04
CA THR A 51 -20.96 -30.18 -13.47
C THR A 51 -21.71 -30.36 -12.17
N VAL A 52 -22.75 -31.20 -12.20
CA VAL A 52 -23.48 -31.64 -11.00
C VAL A 52 -22.51 -32.45 -10.13
N VAL A 53 -22.02 -31.85 -9.05
CA VAL A 53 -21.35 -32.56 -7.97
C VAL A 53 -22.42 -33.39 -7.26
N ASN A 54 -22.45 -34.70 -7.54
CA ASN A 54 -23.36 -35.63 -6.89
C ASN A 54 -22.86 -35.95 -5.47
N ILE A 55 -23.24 -35.11 -4.51
CA ILE A 55 -23.05 -35.40 -3.08
C ILE A 55 -24.24 -36.27 -2.65
N SER A 56 -24.04 -37.58 -2.58
CA SER A 56 -25.01 -38.50 -1.98
C SER A 56 -25.01 -38.30 -0.46
N THR A 57 -25.84 -37.38 0.02
CA THR A 57 -26.24 -37.32 1.43
C THR A 57 -27.69 -37.74 1.50
N GLN A 58 -27.93 -39.01 1.84
CA GLN A 58 -29.25 -39.47 2.27
C GLN A 58 -29.60 -38.76 3.57
N GLN A 59 -30.38 -37.68 3.48
CA GLN A 59 -31.18 -37.20 4.60
C GLN A 59 -32.62 -37.10 4.14
N SER A 60 -33.42 -37.92 4.80
CA SER A 60 -34.87 -38.05 4.69
C SER A 60 -35.57 -36.70 4.64
N PHE A 61 -36.41 -36.55 3.61
CA PHE A 61 -37.39 -35.48 3.50
C PHE A 61 -38.35 -35.56 4.68
N ASP A 62 -38.30 -34.55 5.55
CA ASP A 62 -39.45 -34.16 6.34
C ASP A 62 -39.90 -32.78 5.88
N ASN A 63 -41.21 -32.68 5.69
CA ASN A 63 -41.91 -31.64 4.96
C ASN A 63 -41.90 -30.32 5.76
N GLY A 64 -41.10 -29.32 5.37
CA GLY A 64 -41.13 -28.00 6.01
C GLY A 64 -40.16 -26.98 5.40
N SER A 65 -40.72 -26.02 4.64
CA SER A 65 -40.16 -24.69 4.34
C SER A 65 -38.77 -24.62 3.70
N ILE A 66 -38.70 -24.97 2.42
CA ILE A 66 -37.66 -24.49 1.49
C ILE A 66 -38.06 -23.06 1.12
N ASP A 67 -37.23 -22.04 1.41
CA ASP A 67 -37.14 -20.77 0.65
C ASP A 67 -36.34 -19.64 1.34
N GLN A 68 -35.75 -19.85 2.53
CA GLN A 68 -35.03 -18.75 3.22
C GLN A 68 -33.50 -18.69 3.01
N PRO A 69 -32.73 -19.79 2.97
CA PRO A 69 -31.26 -19.70 2.94
C PRO A 69 -30.66 -19.16 1.61
N ALA A 70 -31.26 -19.52 0.47
CA ALA A 70 -30.75 -19.14 -0.85
C ALA A 70 -31.01 -17.65 -1.17
N LEU A 71 -32.18 -17.13 -0.77
CA LEU A 71 -32.50 -15.70 -0.92
C LEU A 71 -31.61 -14.82 -0.03
N THR A 72 -31.29 -15.28 1.19
CA THR A 72 -30.34 -14.56 2.05
C THR A 72 -28.92 -14.57 1.50
N PHE A 73 -28.48 -15.69 0.92
CA PHE A 73 -27.14 -15.79 0.30
C PHE A 73 -27.01 -14.90 -0.94
N GLN A 74 -28.01 -14.93 -1.83
CA GLN A 74 -28.01 -14.12 -3.04
C GLN A 74 -27.98 -12.61 -2.70
N LYS A 75 -28.79 -12.19 -1.72
CA LYS A 75 -28.82 -10.80 -1.25
C LYS A 75 -27.51 -10.36 -0.59
N GLU A 76 -26.86 -11.25 0.17
CA GLU A 76 -25.55 -10.97 0.77
C GLU A 76 -24.48 -10.78 -0.31
N LEU A 77 -24.46 -11.66 -1.32
CA LEU A 77 -23.52 -11.57 -2.44
C LEU A 77 -23.73 -10.29 -3.26
N GLU A 78 -24.97 -9.90 -3.51
CA GLU A 78 -25.32 -8.64 -4.18
C GLU A 78 -24.87 -7.42 -3.38
N THR A 79 -25.04 -7.47 -2.04
CA THR A 79 -24.61 -6.41 -1.14
C THR A 79 -23.08 -6.28 -1.13
N GLN A 80 -22.36 -7.40 -1.07
CA GLN A 80 -20.91 -7.42 -1.14
C GLN A 80 -20.42 -6.85 -2.48
N THR A 81 -20.96 -7.34 -3.59
CA THR A 81 -20.57 -6.88 -4.94
C THR A 81 -20.81 -5.38 -5.11
N LYS A 82 -21.93 -4.87 -4.59
CA LYS A 82 -22.23 -3.44 -4.62
C LYS A 82 -21.21 -2.63 -3.81
N SER A 83 -20.86 -3.09 -2.62
CA SER A 83 -19.85 -2.44 -1.77
C SER A 83 -18.48 -2.41 -2.46
N ASP A 84 -18.10 -3.50 -3.15
CA ASP A 84 -16.83 -3.57 -3.88
C ASP A 84 -16.78 -2.55 -5.04
N ILE A 85 -17.88 -2.41 -5.77
CA ILE A 85 -18.01 -1.42 -6.86
C ILE A 85 -17.95 0.00 -6.30
N GLU A 86 -18.70 0.29 -5.24
CA GLU A 86 -18.71 1.63 -4.62
C GLU A 86 -17.33 2.00 -4.08
N TYR A 87 -16.62 1.04 -3.47
CA TYR A 87 -15.25 1.26 -3.01
C TYR A 87 -14.28 1.52 -4.16
N ALA A 88 -14.37 0.73 -5.24
CA ALA A 88 -13.54 0.92 -6.42
C ALA A 88 -13.76 2.30 -7.05
N GLN A 89 -15.02 2.73 -7.19
CA GLN A 89 -15.37 4.05 -7.71
C GLN A 89 -14.88 5.19 -6.80
N MET A 90 -15.03 5.03 -5.48
CA MET A 90 -14.51 5.99 -4.51
C MET A 90 -12.98 6.11 -4.62
N TYR A 91 -12.28 4.98 -4.74
CA TYR A 91 -10.83 4.97 -4.90
C TYR A 91 -10.39 5.65 -6.20
N GLU A 92 -11.07 5.37 -7.31
CA GLU A 92 -10.83 6.02 -8.60
C GLU A 92 -11.04 7.53 -8.50
N SER A 93 -12.16 7.98 -7.90
CA SER A 93 -12.41 9.41 -7.72
C SER A 93 -11.37 10.09 -6.83
N MET A 94 -10.90 9.42 -5.77
CA MET A 94 -9.86 9.98 -4.90
C MET A 94 -8.52 10.12 -5.64
N HIS A 95 -8.19 9.17 -6.51
CA HIS A 95 -6.96 9.24 -7.30
C HIS A 95 -7.03 10.34 -8.36
N ASP A 96 -8.21 10.57 -8.95
CA ASP A 96 -8.43 11.67 -9.90
C ASP A 96 -8.35 13.04 -9.22
N ASP A 97 -9.00 13.20 -8.07
CA ASP A 97 -9.05 14.47 -7.33
C ASP A 97 -7.73 14.77 -6.61
N PHE A 98 -7.04 13.74 -6.12
CA PHE A 98 -5.81 13.82 -5.33
C PHE A 98 -4.74 12.84 -5.83
N PRO A 99 -4.18 13.02 -7.04
CA PRO A 99 -3.22 12.07 -7.64
C PRO A 99 -1.90 11.94 -6.87
N TRP A 100 -1.64 12.87 -5.95
CA TRP A 100 -0.45 12.92 -5.11
C TRP A 100 -0.65 12.21 -3.75
N LEU A 101 -1.84 11.67 -3.47
CA LEU A 101 -2.16 11.04 -2.19
C LEU A 101 -1.30 9.79 -1.91
N ASP A 102 -0.87 9.08 -2.95
CA ASP A 102 0.02 7.90 -2.85
C ASP A 102 1.44 8.26 -2.36
N LEU A 103 1.80 9.55 -2.35
CA LEU A 103 3.09 10.05 -1.84
C LEU A 103 3.04 10.33 -0.32
N LEU A 104 1.89 10.12 0.31
CA LEU A 104 1.65 10.28 1.74
C LEU A 104 1.39 8.91 2.40
N PRO A 105 1.59 8.80 3.72
CA PRO A 105 2.07 9.83 4.64
C PRO A 105 3.57 10.11 4.53
N LEU A 106 4.00 11.31 4.91
CA LEU A 106 5.41 11.56 5.20
C LEU A 106 5.68 11.14 6.64
N GLN A 107 6.63 10.23 6.84
CA GLN A 107 6.97 9.72 8.16
C GLN A 107 8.47 9.74 8.40
N THR A 108 8.85 10.26 9.56
CA THR A 108 10.21 10.24 10.09
C THR A 108 10.19 9.92 11.59
N ASP A 109 11.35 9.90 12.24
CA ASP A 109 11.43 9.76 13.70
C ASP A 109 10.91 11.00 14.45
N THR A 110 10.75 12.14 13.77
CA THR A 110 10.40 13.43 14.40
C THR A 110 9.00 13.93 14.04
N TYR A 111 8.39 13.42 12.96
CA TYR A 111 7.05 13.81 12.56
C TYR A 111 6.33 12.75 11.73
N PHE A 112 5.01 12.91 11.67
CA PHE A 112 4.11 12.20 10.77
C PHE A 112 3.14 13.18 10.13
N VAL A 113 3.02 13.16 8.80
CA VAL A 113 2.15 14.07 8.04
C VAL A 113 1.28 13.27 7.08
N TYR A 114 -0.03 13.49 7.14
CA TYR A 114 -0.99 12.88 6.23
C TYR A 114 -2.01 13.92 5.77
N PHE A 115 -2.75 13.57 4.72
CA PHE A 115 -3.87 14.37 4.22
C PHE A 115 -5.18 13.65 4.51
N ASP A 116 -6.11 14.33 5.15
CA ASP A 116 -7.48 13.83 5.33
C ASP A 116 -8.33 14.33 4.16
N VAL A 117 -8.74 13.39 3.29
CA VAL A 117 -9.56 13.68 2.10
C VAL A 117 -10.92 14.25 2.48
N ASN A 118 -11.52 13.84 3.60
CA ASN A 118 -12.84 14.32 4.01
C ASN A 118 -12.79 15.75 4.55
N GLN A 119 -11.69 16.11 5.20
CA GLN A 119 -11.47 17.45 5.76
C GLN A 119 -10.73 18.38 4.82
N GLU A 120 -10.23 17.86 3.70
CA GLU A 120 -9.33 18.53 2.75
C GLU A 120 -8.22 19.31 3.47
N ALA A 121 -7.56 18.65 4.42
CA ALA A 121 -6.56 19.28 5.27
C ALA A 121 -5.38 18.35 5.53
N PHE A 122 -4.20 18.97 5.62
CA PHE A 122 -3.01 18.30 6.10
C PHE A 122 -2.99 18.30 7.63
N PHE A 123 -2.63 17.15 8.18
CA PHE A 123 -2.40 16.96 9.61
C PHE A 123 -0.94 16.59 9.79
N GLY A 124 -0.23 17.37 10.60
CA GLY A 124 1.16 17.13 10.96
C GLY A 124 1.30 16.95 12.46
N GLU A 125 1.69 15.76 12.87
CA GLU A 125 2.04 15.42 14.25
C GLU A 125 3.56 15.54 14.40
N ILE A 126 4.03 16.35 15.35
CA ILE A 126 5.47 16.55 15.61
C ILE A 126 5.82 15.94 16.96
N TYR A 127 6.61 14.86 16.94
CA TYR A 127 6.93 14.06 18.13
C TYR A 127 7.94 14.71 19.07
N VAL A 128 8.57 15.81 18.65
CA VAL A 128 9.59 16.54 19.42
C VAL A 128 9.12 17.95 19.75
N SER A 129 9.41 18.40 20.98
CA SER A 129 9.06 19.75 21.43
C SER A 129 10.04 20.82 20.95
N GLU A 130 11.28 20.43 20.63
CA GLU A 130 12.32 21.35 20.17
C GLU A 130 12.24 21.53 18.65
N ASN A 131 12.62 22.71 18.17
CA ASN A 131 12.73 23.03 16.74
C ASN A 131 11.47 22.79 15.89
N GLN A 132 10.27 22.90 16.49
CA GLN A 132 9.01 22.66 15.77
C GLN A 132 8.87 23.50 14.48
N GLU A 133 9.30 24.76 14.50
CA GLU A 133 9.25 25.62 13.31
C GLU A 133 10.22 25.16 12.20
N GLU A 134 11.38 24.62 12.56
CA GLU A 134 12.31 24.04 11.58
C GLU A 134 11.70 22.79 10.94
N ILE A 135 11.04 21.94 11.74
CA ILE A 135 10.36 20.74 11.27
C ILE A 135 9.18 21.09 10.36
N LYS A 136 8.37 22.09 10.69
CA LYS A 136 7.29 22.57 9.81
C LYS A 136 7.84 23.07 8.46
N ASN A 137 8.97 23.77 8.47
CA ASN A 137 9.64 24.21 7.24
C ASN A 137 10.19 23.02 6.44
N GLU A 138 10.75 22.01 7.09
CA GLU A 138 11.17 20.76 6.43
C GLU A 138 9.98 20.05 5.78
N ILE A 139 8.87 19.89 6.50
CA ILE A 139 7.65 19.25 6.01
C ILE A 139 7.14 19.96 4.76
N THR A 140 6.99 21.29 4.81
CA THR A 140 6.52 22.08 3.66
C THR A 140 7.51 22.02 2.48
N ALA A 141 8.82 22.01 2.75
CA ALA A 141 9.82 21.80 1.71
C ALA A 141 9.71 20.42 1.05
N ARG A 142 9.47 19.36 1.84
CA ARG A 142 9.26 17.99 1.33
C ARG A 142 8.00 17.87 0.50
N LEU A 143 6.89 18.45 0.96
CA LEU A 143 5.64 18.48 0.19
C LEU A 143 5.84 19.21 -1.14
N SER A 144 6.58 20.33 -1.14
CA SER A 144 6.95 21.06 -2.36
C SER A 144 7.83 20.22 -3.31
N GLU A 145 8.85 19.54 -2.78
CA GLU A 145 9.74 18.65 -3.55
C GLU A 145 8.96 17.53 -4.26
N LEU A 146 7.95 16.99 -3.58
CA LEU A 146 7.05 15.96 -4.10
C LEU A 146 5.93 16.51 -4.98
N GLN A 147 5.91 17.83 -5.23
CA GLN A 147 4.88 18.51 -6.02
C GLN A 147 3.47 18.35 -5.44
N ILE A 148 3.35 18.14 -4.13
CA ILE A 148 2.08 18.11 -3.42
C ILE A 148 1.61 19.57 -3.24
N PRO A 149 0.41 19.94 -3.71
CA PRO A 149 -0.09 21.33 -3.70
C PRO A 149 -0.61 21.76 -2.32
N TYR A 150 0.23 21.67 -1.29
CA TYR A 150 -0.15 21.91 0.12
C TYR A 150 -0.64 23.33 0.40
N GLU A 151 -0.24 24.31 -0.41
CA GLU A 151 -0.63 25.72 -0.27
C GLU A 151 -2.14 25.95 -0.46
N ASN A 152 -2.83 25.03 -1.14
CA ASN A 152 -4.27 25.12 -1.39
C ASN A 152 -5.12 24.62 -0.22
N TYR A 153 -4.48 24.04 0.81
CA TYR A 153 -5.17 23.36 1.89
C TYR A 153 -4.76 23.92 3.25
N ARG A 154 -5.63 23.69 4.24
CA ARG A 154 -5.31 24.03 5.63
C ARG A 154 -4.30 23.03 6.19
N PHE A 155 -3.39 23.53 7.03
CA PHE A 155 -2.53 22.70 7.88
C PHE A 155 -3.00 22.72 9.34
N VAL A 156 -3.06 21.54 9.94
CA VAL A 156 -3.35 21.33 11.37
C VAL A 156 -2.11 20.72 12.00
N TRP A 157 -1.62 21.33 13.07
CA TRP A 157 -0.43 20.88 13.78
C TRP A 157 -0.83 20.36 15.15
N GLU A 158 -0.37 19.16 15.48
CA GLU A 158 -0.57 18.48 16.77
C GLU A 158 0.76 18.20 17.47
#